data_AF-A0A8T4ZNA1-F1
#
_entry.id   AF-A0A8T4ZNA1-F1
#
_cell.length_a   1.000
_cell.length_b   1.000
_cell.length_c   1.000
_cell.angle_alpha   90.00
_cell.angle_beta   90.00
_cell.angle_gamma   90.00
#
_symmetry.space_group_name_H-M   'P 1'
#
loop_
_entity.id
_entity.type
_entity.pdbx_description
1 polymer ?
#
loop_
_entity_poly.entity_id
_entity_poly.type
_entity_poly.pdbx_seq_one_letter_code
_entity_poly.pdbx_strand_id
1 'polypeptide(L)'
;MGAKQLQTIYRLVKTRPLPFVEAYIKRQIGREVRGLNGFLKMLELCQKYVYDKAPLEKILLYANMLYDFFEKQPALKLKAAGEQSIKKVVEGHGLTYDGVSMNLRGRDLEVRVKVKGLHGPPKPLAMEIERVLKGKSEFANLNLRIWIE
;
A
#
# COMPACT_ATOMS: atom_id res chain seq x y z
N MET A 1 -3.90 8.11 7.27
CA MET A 1 -4.15 9.32 6.47
C MET A 1 -3.82 8.99 5.03
N GLY A 2 -4.67 9.38 4.08
CA GLY A 2 -4.48 9.12 2.65
C GLY A 2 -3.58 10.15 1.95
N ALA A 3 -3.07 9.82 0.76
CA ALA A 3 -2.21 10.68 -0.05
C ALA A 3 -2.80 12.09 -0.27
N LYS A 4 -4.08 12.20 -0.65
CA LYS A 4 -4.75 13.50 -0.85
C LYS A 4 -4.79 14.38 0.40
N GLN A 5 -4.96 13.76 1.57
CA GLN A 5 -4.97 14.47 2.85
C GLN A 5 -3.56 14.97 3.17
N LEU A 6 -2.53 14.14 2.98
CA LEU A 6 -1.13 14.52 3.15
C LEU A 6 -0.73 15.67 2.22
N GLN A 7 -1.09 15.58 0.93
CA GLN A 7 -0.84 16.64 -0.05
C GLN A 7 -1.53 17.95 0.33
N THR A 8 -2.76 17.88 0.85
CA THR A 8 -3.48 19.06 1.33
C THR A 8 -2.76 19.72 2.49
N ILE A 9 -2.30 18.93 3.46
CA ILE A 9 -1.53 19.43 4.61
C ILE A 9 -0.20 20.04 4.14
N TYR A 10 0.52 19.39 3.23
CA TYR A 10 1.75 19.93 2.64
C TYR A 10 1.51 21.31 2.00
N ARG A 11 0.45 21.46 1.20
CA ARG A 11 0.09 22.75 0.59
C ARG A 11 -0.25 23.81 1.63
N LEU A 12 -0.98 23.43 2.69
CA LEU A 12 -1.32 24.33 3.79
C LEU A 12 -0.09 24.77 4.56
N VAL A 13 0.83 23.84 4.86
CA VAL A 13 2.13 24.19 5.43
C VAL A 13 2.82 25.15 4.50
N LYS A 14 3.03 24.87 3.21
CA LYS A 14 3.70 25.81 2.30
C LYS A 14 3.12 27.24 2.27
N THR A 15 1.79 27.39 2.40
CA THR A 15 1.09 28.65 2.12
C THR A 15 0.53 29.38 3.34
N ARG A 16 0.44 28.75 4.51
CA ARG A 16 -0.23 29.32 5.70
C ARG A 16 0.68 29.30 6.94
N PRO A 17 0.42 30.16 7.94
CA PRO A 17 1.08 30.07 9.25
C PRO A 17 0.76 28.75 9.97
N LEU A 18 1.68 28.23 10.78
CA LEU A 18 1.47 26.96 11.50
C LEU A 18 0.24 26.95 12.42
N PRO A 19 -0.11 28.03 13.16
CA PRO A 19 -1.34 28.04 13.95
C PRO A 19 -2.61 27.76 13.14
N PHE A 20 -2.66 28.23 11.88
CA PHE A 20 -3.76 27.92 10.97
C PHE A 20 -3.78 26.44 10.59
N VAL A 21 -2.60 25.88 10.28
CA VAL A 21 -2.46 24.46 9.94
C VAL A 21 -2.86 23.56 11.11
N GLU A 22 -2.46 23.92 12.33
CA GLU A 22 -2.87 23.22 13.55
C GLU A 22 -4.38 23.26 13.76
N ALA A 23 -5.00 24.42 13.62
CA ALA A 23 -6.46 24.55 13.72
C ALA A 23 -7.17 23.70 12.67
N TYR A 24 -6.64 23.66 11.44
CA TYR A 24 -7.14 22.77 10.39
C TYR A 24 -7.02 21.29 10.78
N ILE A 25 -5.87 20.84 11.29
CA ILE A 25 -5.64 19.46 11.71
C ILE A 25 -6.58 19.08 12.88
N LYS A 26 -6.68 19.92 13.91
CA LYS A 26 -7.61 19.73 15.04
C LYS A 26 -9.06 19.60 14.56
N ARG A 27 -9.46 20.41 13.57
CA ARG A 27 -10.78 20.30 12.93
C ARG A 27 -10.97 18.97 12.20
N GLN A 28 -9.96 18.45 11.50
CA GLN A 28 -10.07 17.13 10.85
C GLN A 28 -10.18 15.99 11.87
N ILE A 29 -9.47 16.09 12.99
CA ILE A 29 -9.56 15.13 14.10
C ILE A 29 -10.97 15.14 14.69
N GLY A 30 -11.53 16.31 15.01
CA GLY A 30 -12.88 16.44 15.56
C GLY A 30 -14.01 16.02 14.61
N ARG A 31 -13.73 15.90 13.30
CA ARG A 31 -14.67 15.34 12.31
C ARG A 31 -14.54 13.83 12.12
N GLU A 32 -13.66 13.18 12.89
CA GLU A 32 -13.43 11.74 12.86
C GLU A 32 -13.07 11.21 11.46
N VAL A 33 -12.36 12.03 10.68
CA VAL A 33 -11.96 11.64 9.33
C VAL A 33 -10.97 10.47 9.39
N ARG A 34 -11.10 9.50 8.47
CA ARG A 34 -10.19 8.35 8.36
C ARG A 34 -8.73 8.80 8.39
N GLY A 35 -7.92 8.07 9.16
CA GLY A 35 -6.49 8.31 9.26
C GLY A 35 -6.06 9.11 10.48
N LEU A 36 -6.84 9.07 11.57
CA LEU A 36 -6.60 9.73 12.86
C LEU A 36 -5.13 9.72 13.30
N ASN A 37 -4.46 8.57 13.32
CA ASN A 37 -3.05 8.47 13.74
C ASN A 37 -2.11 9.36 12.91
N GLY A 38 -2.39 9.52 11.61
CA GLY A 38 -1.63 10.42 10.75
C GLY A 38 -1.88 11.89 11.08
N PHE A 39 -3.11 12.27 11.43
CA PHE A 39 -3.43 13.63 11.87
C PHE A 39 -2.84 13.95 13.24
N LEU A 40 -2.89 13.00 14.19
CA LEU A 40 -2.23 13.13 15.49
C LEU A 40 -0.72 13.34 15.32
N LYS A 41 -0.08 12.54 14.46
CA LYS A 41 1.35 12.70 14.18
C LYS A 41 1.67 14.05 13.52
N MET A 42 0.80 14.54 12.63
CA MET A 42 0.98 15.87 12.05
C MET A 42 0.85 16.99 13.07
N LEU A 43 -0.06 16.86 14.04
CA LEU A 43 -0.20 17.84 15.11
C LEU A 43 1.06 17.90 15.98
N GLU A 44 1.62 16.73 16.35
CA GLU A 44 2.89 16.62 17.06
C GLU A 44 4.04 17.29 16.27
N LEU A 45 4.10 17.06 14.95
CA LEU A 45 5.10 17.69 14.09
C LEU A 45 4.93 19.22 14.01
N CYS A 46 3.70 19.74 13.95
CA CYS A 46 3.47 21.19 13.97
C CYS A 46 3.99 21.83 15.27
N GLN A 47 3.74 21.18 16.42
CA GLN A 47 4.23 21.65 17.71
C GLN A 47 5.76 21.58 17.81
N LYS A 48 6.37 20.50 17.31
CA LYS A 48 7.83 20.34 17.28
C LYS A 48 8.54 21.42 16.48
N TYR A 49 7.92 21.88 15.39
CA TYR A 49 8.51 22.85 14.45
C TYR A 49 7.86 24.24 14.54
N VAL A 50 7.30 24.59 15.71
CA VAL A 50 6.54 25.84 15.89
C VAL A 50 7.37 27.10 15.61
N TYR A 51 8.67 27.06 15.91
CA TYR A 51 9.60 28.20 15.75
C TYR A 51 10.28 28.24 14.38
N ASP A 52 10.44 27.09 13.72
CA ASP A 52 11.00 27.02 12.37
C ASP A 52 10.23 25.99 11.53
N LYS A 53 9.51 26.52 10.56
CA LYS A 53 8.62 25.78 9.67
C LYS A 53 9.34 25.17 8.47
N ALA A 54 10.51 25.67 8.08
CA ALA A 54 11.18 25.22 6.86
C ALA A 54 11.56 23.72 6.89
N PRO A 55 12.02 23.14 8.02
CA PRO A 55 12.24 21.71 8.14
C PRO A 55 10.94 20.90 7.96
N LEU A 56 9.83 21.37 8.52
CA LEU A 56 8.54 20.70 8.41
C LEU A 56 8.05 20.66 6.95
N GLU A 57 8.23 21.75 6.21
CA GLU A 57 7.89 21.79 4.78
C GLU A 57 8.70 20.76 3.98
N LYS A 58 10.02 20.66 4.23
CA LYS A 58 10.88 19.65 3.57
C LYS A 58 10.46 18.22 3.92
N ILE A 59 10.18 17.95 5.20
CA ILE A 59 9.70 16.63 5.64
C ILE A 59 8.41 16.26 4.90
N LEU A 60 7.46 17.19 4.80
CA LEU A 60 6.18 16.94 4.13
C LEU A 60 6.31 16.77 2.62
N LEU A 61 7.24 17.49 1.99
CA LEU A 61 7.60 17.27 0.60
C LEU A 61 8.05 15.82 0.38
N TYR A 62 9.04 15.35 1.15
CA TYR A 62 9.53 13.98 1.02
C TYR A 62 8.46 12.94 1.38
N ALA A 63 7.70 13.16 2.44
CA ALA A 63 6.61 12.27 2.83
C ALA A 63 5.57 12.14 1.70
N ASN A 64 5.24 13.24 1.02
CA ASN A 64 4.32 13.23 -0.10
C ASN A 64 4.89 12.52 -1.33
N MET A 65 6.18 12.74 -1.64
CA MET A 65 6.86 12.07 -2.77
C MET A 65 7.00 10.56 -2.55
N LEU A 66 7.24 10.12 -1.32
CA LEU A 66 7.52 8.72 -0.99
C LEU A 66 6.28 7.94 -0.53
N TYR A 67 5.11 8.60 -0.44
CA TYR A 67 3.90 7.98 0.09
C TYR A 67 3.55 6.69 -0.64
N ASP A 68 3.41 6.75 -1.97
CA ASP A 68 3.02 5.60 -2.79
C ASP A 68 4.03 4.45 -2.72
N PHE A 69 5.32 4.78 -2.59
CA PHE A 69 6.37 3.79 -2.44
C PHE A 69 6.19 3.02 -1.13
N PHE A 70 6.06 3.72 0.00
CA PHE A 70 5.87 3.08 1.30
C PHE A 70 4.53 2.37 1.42
N GLU A 71 3.47 2.90 0.81
CA GLU A 71 2.15 2.26 0.77
C GLU A 71 2.20 0.92 0.04
N LYS A 72 2.88 0.87 -1.12
CA LYS A 72 2.98 -0.34 -1.94
C LYS A 72 4.09 -1.30 -1.51
N GLN A 73 5.04 -0.83 -0.69
CA GLN A 73 6.21 -1.61 -0.30
C GLN A 73 5.89 -3.00 0.27
N PRO A 74 4.88 -3.19 1.15
CA PRO A 74 4.51 -4.53 1.62
C PRO A 74 4.08 -5.47 0.50
N ALA A 75 3.24 -4.98 -0.43
CA ALA A 75 2.78 -5.76 -1.58
C ALA A 75 3.93 -6.06 -2.56
N LEU A 76 4.87 -5.13 -2.75
CA LEU A 76 6.07 -5.35 -3.57
C LEU A 76 6.99 -6.43 -2.99
N LYS A 77 7.18 -6.45 -1.66
CA LYS A 77 7.95 -7.51 -0.98
C LYS A 77 7.30 -8.88 -1.16
N LEU A 78 5.98 -8.97 -0.99
CA LEU A 78 5.22 -10.20 -1.24
C LEU A 78 5.34 -10.63 -2.71
N LYS A 79 5.23 -9.69 -3.65
CA LYS A 79 5.42 -9.98 -5.07
C LYS A 79 6.79 -10.60 -5.33
N ALA A 80 7.87 -9.97 -4.85
CA ALA A 80 9.23 -10.48 -5.00
C ALA A 80 9.40 -11.89 -4.39
N ALA A 81 8.76 -12.16 -3.25
CA ALA A 81 8.81 -13.47 -2.60
C ALA A 81 8.00 -14.55 -3.35
N GLY A 82 6.87 -14.20 -3.96
CA GLY A 82 5.92 -15.15 -4.54
C GLY A 82 6.05 -15.38 -6.05
N GLU A 83 6.50 -14.37 -6.81
CA GLU A 83 6.39 -14.32 -8.28
C GLU A 83 7.05 -15.52 -8.97
N GLN A 84 8.27 -15.89 -8.57
CA GLN A 84 8.97 -17.03 -9.16
C GLN A 84 8.25 -18.36 -8.92
N SER A 85 7.59 -18.52 -7.77
CA SER A 85 6.82 -19.72 -7.47
C SER A 85 5.52 -19.79 -8.27
N ILE A 86 4.84 -18.66 -8.44
CA ILE A 86 3.64 -18.55 -9.29
C ILE A 86 4.00 -18.91 -10.73
N LYS A 87 5.09 -18.34 -11.25
CA LYS A 87 5.59 -18.61 -12.60
C LYS A 87 5.83 -20.11 -12.83
N LYS A 88 6.53 -20.79 -11.89
CA LYS A 88 6.78 -22.23 -11.97
C LYS A 88 5.50 -23.07 -12.02
N VAL A 89 4.47 -22.70 -11.25
CA VAL A 89 3.18 -23.40 -11.29
C VAL A 89 2.50 -23.20 -12.64
N VAL A 90 2.44 -21.96 -13.14
CA VAL A 90 1.81 -21.66 -14.45
C VAL A 90 2.52 -22.41 -15.58
N GLU A 91 3.85 -22.35 -15.65
CA GLU A 91 4.64 -23.02 -16.69
C GLU A 91 4.59 -24.56 -16.56
N GLY A 92 4.49 -25.08 -15.33
CA GLY A 92 4.32 -26.52 -15.08
C GLY A 92 2.99 -27.08 -15.63
N HIS A 93 1.98 -26.23 -15.82
CA HIS A 93 0.73 -26.57 -16.50
C HIS A 93 0.78 -26.37 -18.02
N GLY A 94 1.95 -26.07 -18.60
CA GLY A 94 2.11 -25.79 -20.02
C GLY A 94 1.53 -24.43 -20.46
N LEU A 95 1.23 -23.55 -19.51
CA LEU A 95 0.69 -22.21 -19.77
C LEU A 95 1.82 -21.18 -19.85
N THR A 96 1.57 -20.06 -20.54
CA THR A 96 2.54 -18.96 -20.58
C THR A 96 2.23 -17.94 -19.49
N TYR A 97 3.21 -17.66 -18.64
CA TYR A 97 3.12 -16.62 -17.61
C TYR A 97 3.34 -15.21 -18.20
N ASP A 98 2.40 -14.28 -18.00
CA ASP A 98 2.45 -12.90 -18.52
C ASP A 98 2.57 -11.83 -17.42
N GLY A 99 2.55 -12.24 -16.15
CA GLY A 99 2.81 -11.37 -15.01
C GLY A 99 1.90 -11.61 -13.82
N VAL A 100 2.23 -10.96 -12.70
CA VAL A 100 1.42 -10.97 -11.48
C VAL A 100 1.27 -9.57 -10.90
N SER A 101 0.08 -9.29 -10.41
CA SER A 101 -0.19 -8.15 -9.55
C SER A 101 -0.67 -8.61 -8.19
N MET A 102 -0.23 -7.92 -7.14
CA MET A 102 -0.59 -8.23 -5.76
C MET A 102 -1.10 -6.96 -5.09
N ASN A 103 -2.24 -7.06 -4.41
CA ASN A 103 -2.85 -5.97 -3.67
C ASN A 103 -3.14 -6.41 -2.24
N LEU A 104 -2.43 -5.81 -1.28
CA LEU A 104 -2.56 -6.13 0.13
C LEU A 104 -3.49 -5.12 0.81
N ARG A 105 -4.53 -5.61 1.48
CA ARG A 105 -5.44 -4.82 2.31
C ARG A 105 -5.59 -5.48 3.67
N GLY A 106 -4.85 -4.98 4.66
CA GLY A 106 -4.82 -5.59 5.98
C GLY A 106 -4.21 -6.99 5.91
N ARG A 107 -5.00 -8.03 6.19
CA ARG A 107 -4.59 -9.44 6.05
C ARG A 107 -5.03 -10.08 4.74
N ASP A 108 -5.83 -9.40 3.93
CA ASP A 108 -6.32 -9.92 2.66
C ASP A 108 -5.33 -9.57 1.54
N LEU A 109 -4.80 -10.59 0.87
CA LEU A 109 -3.93 -10.45 -0.29
C LEU A 109 -4.68 -10.93 -1.54
N GLU A 110 -5.00 -9.99 -2.42
CA GLU A 110 -5.48 -10.31 -3.76
C GLU A 110 -4.29 -10.49 -4.70
N VAL A 111 -4.20 -11.65 -5.34
CA VAL A 111 -3.17 -12.00 -6.31
C VAL A 111 -3.85 -12.23 -7.65
N ARG A 112 -3.54 -11.39 -8.65
CA ARG A 112 -4.02 -11.59 -10.02
C ARG A 112 -2.87 -12.06 -10.88
N VAL A 113 -3.04 -13.24 -11.45
CA VAL A 113 -2.02 -13.92 -12.27
C VAL A 113 -2.49 -13.87 -13.71
N LYS A 114 -1.71 -13.23 -14.56
CA LYS A 114 -1.98 -13.14 -15.99
C LYS A 114 -1.34 -14.32 -16.70
N VAL A 115 -2.15 -15.08 -17.42
CA VAL A 115 -1.71 -16.29 -18.13
C VAL A 115 -2.22 -16.28 -19.57
N LYS A 116 -1.48 -16.93 -20.48
CA LYS A 116 -1.94 -17.17 -21.86
C LYS A 116 -2.05 -18.67 -22.12
N GLY A 117 -3.01 -19.04 -22.98
CA GLY A 117 -3.25 -20.41 -23.39
C GLY A 117 -4.11 -21.23 -22.42
N LEU A 118 -4.74 -20.59 -21.42
CA LEU A 118 -5.64 -21.30 -20.51
C LEU A 118 -6.97 -21.60 -21.21
N HIS A 119 -7.23 -22.88 -21.46
CA HIS A 119 -8.50 -23.38 -21.94
C HIS A 119 -9.15 -24.23 -20.84
N GLY A 120 -10.17 -23.69 -20.17
CA GLY A 120 -10.91 -24.41 -19.11
C GLY A 120 -11.08 -23.60 -17.83
N PRO A 121 -11.55 -24.25 -16.74
CA PRO A 121 -11.82 -23.56 -15.48
C PRO A 121 -10.52 -23.08 -14.81
N PRO A 122 -10.43 -21.81 -14.35
CA PRO A 122 -9.22 -21.29 -13.70
C PRO A 122 -9.00 -21.80 -12.26
N LYS A 123 -10.03 -22.42 -11.67
CA LYS A 123 -10.05 -22.82 -10.25
C LYS A 123 -8.92 -23.78 -9.85
N PRO A 124 -8.59 -24.84 -10.61
CA PRO A 124 -7.49 -25.75 -10.24
C PRO A 124 -6.15 -25.04 -10.15
N LEU A 125 -5.83 -24.19 -11.14
CA LEU A 125 -4.60 -23.40 -11.16
C LEU A 125 -4.56 -22.41 -9.99
N ALA A 126 -5.67 -21.72 -9.73
CA ALA A 126 -5.79 -20.81 -8.59
C ALA A 126 -5.54 -21.52 -7.24
N MET A 127 -6.10 -22.72 -7.04
CA MET A 127 -5.92 -23.51 -5.83
C MET A 127 -4.47 -24.00 -5.65
N GLU A 128 -3.81 -24.39 -6.73
CA GLU A 128 -2.41 -24.82 -6.67
C GLU A 128 -1.48 -23.66 -6.34
N ILE A 129 -1.69 -22.50 -6.97
CA ILE A 129 -0.96 -21.27 -6.65
C ILE A 129 -1.18 -20.88 -5.18
N GLU A 130 -2.42 -20.93 -4.68
CA GLU A 130 -2.71 -20.66 -3.28
C GLU A 130 -1.93 -21.59 -2.34
N ARG A 131 -1.92 -22.89 -2.64
CA ARG A 131 -1.21 -23.91 -1.84
C ARG A 131 0.29 -23.63 -1.79
N VAL A 132 0.90 -23.34 -2.94
CA VAL A 132 2.34 -23.05 -3.03
C VAL A 132 2.69 -21.77 -2.29
N LEU A 133 1.87 -20.73 -2.39
CA LEU A 133 2.09 -19.47 -1.66
C LEU A 133 1.94 -19.67 -0.15
N LYS A 134 0.92 -20.39 0.33
CA LYS A 134 0.73 -20.68 1.77
C LYS A 134 1.87 -21.50 2.38
N GLY A 135 2.61 -22.26 1.57
CA GLY A 135 3.83 -22.96 2.01
C GLY A 135 5.00 -22.04 2.37
N LYS A 136 4.90 -20.73 2.08
CA LYS A 136 5.92 -19.73 2.38
C LYS A 136 5.55 -18.92 3.63
N SER A 137 6.53 -18.65 4.48
CA SER A 137 6.32 -17.97 5.77
C SER A 137 5.77 -16.56 5.61
N GLU A 138 6.10 -15.87 4.51
CA GLU A 138 5.62 -14.53 4.19
C GLU A 138 4.11 -14.45 3.93
N PHE A 139 3.49 -15.57 3.55
CA PHE A 139 2.08 -15.65 3.18
C PHE A 139 1.24 -16.47 4.17
N ALA A 140 1.86 -17.19 5.11
CA ALA A 140 1.20 -18.16 5.98
C ALA A 140 0.00 -17.58 6.76
N ASN A 141 0.08 -16.31 7.16
CA ASN A 141 -0.96 -15.63 7.94
C ASN A 141 -1.87 -14.70 7.12
N LEU A 142 -1.82 -14.80 5.78
CA LEU A 142 -2.61 -13.96 4.88
C LEU A 142 -3.81 -14.73 4.32
N ASN A 143 -4.92 -14.02 4.17
CA ASN A 143 -6.09 -14.50 3.44
C ASN A 143 -5.83 -14.28 1.94
N LEU A 144 -5.50 -15.35 1.22
CA LEU A 144 -5.18 -15.26 -0.19
C LEU A 144 -6.45 -15.32 -1.05
N ARG A 145 -6.55 -14.44 -2.04
CA ARG A 145 -7.56 -14.50 -3.11
C ARG A 145 -6.85 -14.51 -4.45
N ILE A 146 -6.84 -15.66 -5.12
CA ILE A 146 -6.15 -15.83 -6.40
C ILE A 146 -7.16 -15.67 -7.55
N TRP A 147 -6.87 -14.75 -8.45
CA TRP A 147 -7.59 -14.55 -9.70
C TRP A 147 -6.67 -14.91 -10.86
N ILE A 148 -7.19 -15.67 -11.82
CA ILE A 148 -6.50 -15.99 -13.06
C ILE A 148 -7.15 -15.15 -14.16
N GLU A 149 -6.34 -14.32 -14.81
CA GLU A 149 -6.73 -13.43 -15.92
C GLU A 149 -6.08 -13.87 -17.22
#